data_AF-A0A7Y0GT25-F1
#
_entry.id   AF-A0A7Y0GT25-F1
#
_cell.length_a   1.000
_cell.length_b   1.000
_cell.length_c   1.000
_cell.angle_alpha   90.00
_cell.angle_beta   90.00
_cell.angle_gamma   90.00
#
_symmetry.space_group_name_H-M   'P 1'
#
loop_
_entity.id
_entity.type
_entity.pdbx_description
1 polymer ?
#
loop_
_entity_poly.entity_id
_entity_poly.type
_entity_poly.pdbx_seq_one_letter_code
_entity_poly.pdbx_strand_id
1 'polypeptide(L)'
;MAALSAQIGQHPNTIREHLDRLTIGGLVVRTQAVAQGRGRPAWLYSAVRAVGSDREARAYAALASVLAAQVGRISAQPGADAVEAGRMWGRELVRESQLSQGQISGPAGSPSAVATRRTVVTLLDELGFAPSADARVRVVRLRRCPLLEAAHRNPEVVCSVHLGLVRGALDELGADPGRTEAIALQPFSEPGACRLDMSPRPTTE
;
A
#
# COMPACT_ATOMS: atom_id res chain seq x y z
N MET A 1 9.00 -27.12 8.62
CA MET A 1 10.43 -27.04 8.25
C MET A 1 10.68 -27.42 6.79
N ALA A 2 10.29 -28.61 6.31
CA ALA A 2 10.52 -29.01 4.91
C ALA A 2 9.92 -28.02 3.89
N ALA A 3 8.67 -27.61 4.08
CA ALA A 3 8.02 -26.61 3.21
C ALA A 3 8.74 -25.25 3.20
N LEU A 4 9.13 -24.74 4.38
CA LEU A 4 9.87 -23.48 4.52
C LEU A 4 11.28 -23.56 3.91
N SER A 5 11.96 -24.70 4.04
CA SER A 5 13.27 -24.91 3.43
C SER A 5 13.18 -24.93 1.91
N ALA A 6 12.18 -25.60 1.34
CA ALA A 6 11.91 -25.61 -0.10
C ALA A 6 11.57 -24.22 -0.64
N GLN A 7 10.86 -23.40 0.13
CA GLN A 7 10.40 -22.08 -0.31
C GLN A 7 11.47 -20.98 -0.17
N ILE A 8 12.30 -21.04 0.87
CA ILE A 8 13.29 -20.00 1.21
C ILE A 8 14.68 -20.36 0.64
N GLY A 9 14.89 -21.61 0.21
CA GLY A 9 16.17 -22.09 -0.30
C GLY A 9 17.28 -22.15 0.76
N GLN A 10 16.89 -22.14 2.04
CA GLN A 10 17.80 -22.13 3.18
C GLN A 10 17.78 -23.46 3.92
N HIS A 11 18.91 -23.79 4.55
CA HIS A 11 19.06 -25.04 5.30
C HIS A 11 18.12 -25.05 6.53
N PRO A 12 17.51 -26.20 6.90
CA PRO A 12 16.56 -26.28 8.00
C PRO A 12 17.08 -25.79 9.37
N ASN A 13 18.38 -25.90 9.64
CA ASN A 13 18.96 -25.35 10.88
C ASN A 13 18.91 -23.83 10.91
N THR A 14 19.31 -23.17 9.83
CA THR A 14 19.29 -21.70 9.72
C THR A 14 17.88 -21.16 9.88
N ILE A 15 16.90 -21.79 9.22
CA ILE A 15 15.49 -21.42 9.35
C ILE A 15 15.01 -21.60 10.80
N ARG A 16 15.43 -22.66 11.48
CA ARG A 16 15.06 -22.90 12.88
C ARG A 16 15.61 -21.80 13.79
N GLU A 17 16.88 -21.45 13.64
CA GLU A 17 17.50 -20.37 14.43
C GLU A 17 16.79 -19.02 14.22
N HIS A 18 16.42 -18.68 12.99
CA HIS A 18 15.64 -17.47 12.71
C HIS A 18 14.23 -17.54 13.31
N LEU A 19 13.53 -18.67 13.18
CA LEU A 19 12.20 -18.86 13.76
C LEU A 19 12.23 -18.82 15.29
N ASP A 20 13.27 -19.37 15.92
CA ASP A 20 13.44 -19.32 17.37
C ASP A 20 13.64 -17.86 17.82
N ARG A 21 14.48 -17.08 17.11
CA ARG A 21 14.61 -15.64 17.37
C ARG A 21 13.30 -14.87 17.18
N LEU A 22 12.56 -15.15 16.11
CA LEU A 22 11.26 -14.51 15.84
C LEU A 22 10.18 -14.92 16.85
N THR A 23 10.26 -16.14 17.39
CA THR A 23 9.37 -16.63 18.44
C THR A 23 9.70 -15.94 19.77
N ILE A 24 10.98 -15.83 20.14
CA ILE A 24 11.44 -15.09 21.32
C ILE A 24 11.04 -13.62 21.23
N GLY A 25 11.16 -13.01 20.04
CA GLY A 25 10.75 -11.64 19.78
C GLY A 25 9.23 -11.41 19.68
N GLY A 26 8.41 -12.46 19.86
CA GLY A 26 6.94 -12.33 19.79
C GLY A 26 6.39 -11.98 18.40
N LEU A 27 7.16 -12.18 17.33
CA LEU A 27 6.76 -11.90 15.96
C LEU A 27 6.18 -13.12 15.24
N VAL A 28 6.40 -14.32 15.79
CA VAL A 28 5.87 -15.59 15.28
C VAL A 28 5.32 -16.42 16.43
N VAL A 29 4.13 -16.98 16.24
CA VAL A 29 3.54 -18.00 17.12
C VAL A 29 3.91 -19.38 16.59
N ARG A 30 4.35 -20.25 17.50
CA ARG A 30 4.63 -21.66 17.23
C ARG A 30 3.52 -22.53 17.82
N THR A 31 2.84 -23.31 16.98
CA THR A 31 1.78 -24.25 17.37
C THR A 31 2.13 -25.67 16.92
N GLN A 32 1.70 -26.69 17.67
CA GLN A 32 1.80 -28.06 17.19
C GLN A 32 0.67 -28.34 16.19
N ALA A 33 1.02 -28.95 15.07
CA ALA A 33 0.03 -29.53 14.16
C ALA A 33 -0.77 -30.61 14.91
N VAL A 34 -2.01 -30.84 14.47
CA VAL A 34 -2.79 -31.98 14.93
C VAL A 34 -2.06 -33.26 14.55
N ALA A 35 -1.91 -34.20 15.49
CA ALA A 35 -1.30 -35.48 15.24
C ALA A 35 -2.15 -36.29 14.24
N GLN A 36 -1.59 -36.63 13.08
CA GLN A 36 -2.19 -37.56 12.14
C GLN A 36 -1.24 -38.74 11.91
N GLY A 37 -1.66 -39.93 12.35
CA GLY A 37 -0.90 -41.17 12.16
C GLY A 37 0.28 -41.36 13.14
N ARG A 38 1.23 -42.22 12.75
CA ARG A 38 2.43 -42.53 13.55
C ARG A 38 3.54 -41.51 13.28
N GLY A 39 3.97 -40.78 14.30
CA GLY A 39 5.08 -39.83 14.25
C GLY A 39 4.91 -38.68 15.23
N ARG A 40 5.98 -37.93 15.49
CA ARG A 40 5.90 -36.70 16.29
C ARG A 40 5.20 -35.60 15.46
N PRO A 41 4.19 -34.92 15.98
CA PRO A 41 3.51 -33.84 15.26
C PRO A 41 4.48 -32.73 14.82
N ALA A 42 4.25 -32.20 13.63
CA ALA A 42 5.06 -31.10 13.10
C ALA A 42 4.79 -29.80 13.86
N TRP A 43 5.77 -28.91 13.89
CA TRP A 43 5.58 -27.53 14.35
C TRP A 43 5.11 -26.65 13.18
N LEU A 44 4.01 -25.95 13.41
CA LEU A 44 3.49 -24.89 12.56
C LEU A 44 3.94 -23.55 13.12
N TYR A 45 4.21 -22.61 12.21
CA TYR A 45 4.65 -21.27 12.54
C TYR A 45 3.74 -20.29 11.81
N SER A 46 3.20 -19.31 12.52
CA SER A 46 2.37 -18.24 11.95
C SER A 46 2.86 -16.90 12.46
N ALA A 47 2.98 -15.90 11.59
CA ALA A 47 3.31 -14.54 12.02
C ALA A 47 2.26 -14.02 13.02
N VAL A 48 2.73 -13.41 14.11
CA VAL A 48 1.85 -12.67 15.03
C VAL A 48 1.32 -11.47 14.24
N ARG A 49 0.01 -11.43 14.01
CA ARG A 49 -0.66 -10.16 13.70
C ARG A 49 -0.52 -9.32 14.96
N ALA A 50 0.15 -8.18 14.89
CA ALA A 50 0.40 -7.35 16.05
C ALA A 50 -0.93 -7.11 16.80
N VAL A 51 -1.07 -7.74 17.97
CA VAL A 51 -2.28 -7.67 18.79
C VAL A 51 -2.30 -6.26 19.40
N GLY A 52 -2.86 -5.32 18.64
CA GLY A 52 -2.80 -3.89 18.90
C GLY A 52 -2.98 -3.08 17.61
N SER A 53 -2.30 -3.48 16.53
CA SER A 53 -2.41 -2.81 15.23
C SER A 53 -3.83 -2.88 14.67
N ASP A 54 -4.54 -4.00 14.88
CA ASP A 54 -5.92 -4.13 14.40
C ASP A 54 -6.91 -3.25 15.20
N ARG A 55 -6.63 -2.93 16.46
CA ARG A 55 -7.49 -2.03 17.25
C ARG A 55 -7.21 -0.57 16.92
N GLU A 56 -5.93 -0.19 16.85
CA GLU A 56 -5.53 1.16 16.46
C GLU A 56 -5.94 1.46 15.01
N ALA A 57 -5.70 0.54 14.07
CA ALA A 57 -6.14 0.69 12.69
C ALA A 57 -7.66 0.85 12.59
N ARG A 58 -8.44 0.11 13.39
CA ARG A 58 -9.90 0.31 13.49
C ARG A 58 -10.27 1.66 14.07
N ALA A 59 -9.57 2.15 15.09
CA ALA A 59 -9.82 3.46 15.67
C ALA A 59 -9.54 4.59 14.66
N TYR A 60 -8.42 4.51 13.92
CA TYR A 60 -8.09 5.46 12.86
C TYR A 60 -9.06 5.37 11.68
N ALA A 61 -9.50 4.16 11.28
CA ALA A 61 -10.52 3.99 10.25
C ALA A 61 -11.88 4.59 10.67
N ALA A 62 -12.26 4.46 11.94
CA ALA A 62 -13.47 5.08 12.48
C ALA A 62 -13.36 6.61 12.47
N LEU A 63 -12.24 7.18 12.91
CA LEU A 63 -11.98 8.62 12.84
C LEU A 63 -12.02 9.13 11.40
N ALA A 64 -11.32 8.46 10.48
CA ALA A 64 -11.33 8.79 9.06
C ALA A 64 -12.74 8.75 8.47
N SER A 65 -13.57 7.78 8.89
CA SER A 65 -14.98 7.69 8.47
C SER A 65 -15.79 8.91 8.92
N VAL A 66 -15.62 9.35 10.17
CA VAL A 66 -16.33 10.51 10.72
C VAL A 66 -15.88 11.80 10.02
N LEU A 67 -14.57 11.99 9.83
CA LEU A 67 -14.03 13.16 9.13
C LEU A 67 -14.45 13.19 7.66
N ALA A 68 -14.41 12.06 6.97
CA ALA A 68 -14.87 11.96 5.58
C ALA A 68 -16.36 12.29 5.45
N ALA A 69 -17.19 11.78 6.35
CA ALA A 69 -18.61 12.12 6.40
C ALA A 69 -18.83 13.61 6.69
N GLN A 70 -18.00 14.23 7.54
CA GLN A 70 -18.07 15.66 7.79
C GLN A 70 -17.73 16.49 6.54
N VAL A 71 -16.64 16.14 5.84
CA VAL A 71 -16.26 16.79 4.57
C VAL A 71 -17.39 16.69 3.55
N GLY A 72 -17.98 15.49 3.39
CA GLY A 72 -19.11 15.29 2.50
C GLY A 72 -20.35 16.13 2.84
N ARG A 73 -20.51 16.57 4.10
CA ARG A 73 -21.61 17.43 4.53
C ARG A 73 -21.34 18.92 4.35
N ILE A 74 -20.10 19.37 4.56
CA ILE A 74 -19.78 20.81 4.65
C ILE A 74 -19.15 21.36 3.38
N SER A 75 -18.50 20.52 2.57
CA SER A 75 -17.86 20.94 1.33
C SER A 75 -18.87 21.04 0.20
N ALA A 76 -18.73 22.08 -0.62
CA ALA A 76 -19.47 22.20 -1.88
C ALA A 76 -18.93 21.27 -2.99
N GLN A 77 -17.69 20.82 -2.87
CA GLN A 77 -17.02 19.92 -3.82
C GLN A 77 -16.18 18.86 -3.08
N PRO A 78 -16.82 17.92 -2.35
CA PRO A 78 -16.12 16.99 -1.46
C PRO A 78 -15.01 16.19 -2.14
N GLY A 79 -15.24 15.72 -3.37
CA GLY A 79 -14.24 15.01 -4.16
C GLY A 79 -13.02 15.87 -4.51
N ALA A 80 -13.22 17.12 -4.95
CA ALA A 80 -12.13 18.01 -5.34
C ALA A 80 -11.28 18.42 -4.13
N ASP A 81 -11.91 18.79 -3.01
CA ASP A 81 -11.23 19.14 -1.77
C ASP A 81 -10.42 17.94 -1.23
N ALA A 82 -10.98 16.73 -1.34
CA ALA A 82 -10.31 15.50 -0.96
C ALA A 82 -9.11 15.19 -1.86
N VAL A 83 -9.20 15.43 -3.18
CA VAL A 83 -8.04 15.34 -4.08
C VAL A 83 -6.96 16.29 -3.63
N GLU A 84 -7.26 17.55 -3.31
CA GLU A 84 -6.22 18.50 -2.88
C GLU A 84 -5.60 18.11 -1.54
N ALA A 85 -6.40 17.64 -0.58
CA ALA A 85 -5.89 17.07 0.67
C ALA A 85 -4.93 15.90 0.41
N GLY A 86 -5.30 14.99 -0.49
CA GLY A 86 -4.43 13.91 -0.94
C GLY A 86 -3.15 14.42 -1.60
N ARG A 87 -3.23 15.44 -2.46
CA ARG A 87 -2.08 16.03 -3.16
C ARG A 87 -1.07 16.60 -2.18
N MET A 88 -1.53 17.35 -1.18
CA MET A 88 -0.68 17.87 -0.11
C MET A 88 0.05 16.74 0.63
N TRP A 89 -0.70 15.68 1.00
CA TRP A 89 -0.12 14.53 1.69
C TRP A 89 0.88 13.75 0.84
N GLY A 90 0.58 13.50 -0.44
CA GLY A 90 1.46 12.78 -1.36
C GLY A 90 2.79 13.49 -1.60
N ARG A 91 2.77 14.82 -1.70
CA ARG A 91 3.99 15.64 -1.79
C ARG A 91 4.86 15.50 -0.53
N GLU A 92 4.23 15.58 0.63
CA GLU A 92 4.95 15.50 1.91
C GLU A 92 5.65 14.16 2.10
N LEU A 93 4.97 13.05 1.83
CA LEU A 93 5.55 11.71 1.94
C LEU A 93 6.80 11.53 1.07
N VAL A 94 6.80 12.09 -0.14
CA VAL A 94 7.97 12.02 -1.03
C VAL A 94 9.13 12.83 -0.45
N ARG A 95 8.89 14.01 0.10
CA ARG A 95 9.93 14.84 0.73
C ARG A 95 10.52 14.15 1.96
N GLU A 96 9.68 13.64 2.85
CA GLU A 96 10.11 12.88 4.03
C GLU A 96 10.98 11.68 3.64
N SER A 97 10.59 10.96 2.59
CA SER A 97 11.36 9.84 2.04
C SER A 97 12.73 10.28 1.51
N GLN A 98 12.79 11.38 0.75
CA GLN A 98 14.04 11.92 0.19
C GLN A 98 15.00 12.37 1.30
N LEU A 99 14.48 13.05 2.33
CA LEU A 99 15.24 13.46 3.51
C LEU A 99 15.82 12.24 4.26
N SER A 100 15.01 11.20 4.47
CA SER A 100 15.40 9.98 5.17
C SER A 100 16.47 9.17 4.41
N GLN A 101 16.46 9.21 3.08
CA GLN A 101 17.42 8.51 2.23
C GLN A 101 18.73 9.29 2.01
N GLY A 102 18.89 10.47 2.61
CA GLY A 102 20.10 11.29 2.47
C GLY A 102 20.39 11.69 1.02
N GLN A 103 19.39 11.68 0.14
CA GLN A 103 19.53 12.09 -1.25
C GLN A 103 19.61 13.62 -1.33
N ILE A 104 20.81 14.14 -1.17
CA ILE A 104 21.18 15.48 -1.66
C ILE A 104 21.23 15.35 -3.19
N SER A 105 20.32 15.99 -3.90
CA SER A 105 20.22 15.97 -5.37
C SER A 105 21.56 16.27 -6.04
N GLY A 106 22.32 15.23 -6.39
CA GLY A 106 23.38 15.29 -7.39
C GLY A 106 22.78 15.26 -8.80
N PRO A 107 23.52 15.61 -9.87
CA PRO A 107 23.01 15.67 -11.23
C PRO A 107 22.84 14.25 -11.80
N ALA A 108 21.88 13.50 -11.28
CA ALA A 108 21.33 12.35 -11.96
C ALA A 108 20.23 12.86 -12.91
N GLY A 109 20.28 12.45 -14.18
CA GLY A 109 19.28 12.85 -15.16
C GLY A 109 17.85 12.57 -14.68
N SER A 110 16.88 13.36 -15.17
CA SER A 110 15.46 13.20 -14.81
C SER A 110 15.03 11.72 -14.92
N PRO A 111 14.43 11.13 -13.87
CA PRO A 111 14.00 9.74 -13.90
C PRO A 111 13.04 9.49 -15.06
N SER A 112 13.13 8.30 -15.68
CA SER A 112 12.13 7.92 -16.69
C SER A 112 10.73 7.89 -16.08
N ALA A 113 9.68 8.18 -16.88
CA ALA A 113 8.30 8.15 -16.39
C ALA A 113 7.90 6.80 -15.76
N VAL A 114 8.45 5.68 -16.24
CA VAL A 114 8.21 4.36 -15.62
C VAL A 114 8.89 4.26 -14.25
N ALA A 115 10.10 4.78 -14.10
CA ALA A 115 10.81 4.81 -12.82
C ALA A 115 10.06 5.68 -11.80
N THR A 116 9.61 6.87 -12.19
CA THR A 116 8.77 7.75 -11.35
C THR A 116 7.51 7.03 -10.85
N ARG A 117 6.79 6.36 -11.76
CA ARG A 117 5.60 5.57 -11.37
C ARG A 117 5.93 4.39 -10.45
N ARG A 118 7.08 3.74 -10.63
CA ARG A 118 7.52 2.66 -9.73
C ARG A 118 7.79 3.17 -8.32
N THR A 119 8.40 4.36 -8.17
CA THR A 119 8.57 5.00 -6.86
C THR A 119 7.23 5.20 -6.16
N VAL A 120 6.20 5.68 -6.88
CA VAL A 120 4.85 5.82 -6.31
C VAL A 120 4.22 4.46 -5.95
N VAL A 121 4.44 3.41 -6.75
CA VAL A 121 3.99 2.06 -6.41
C VAL A 121 4.66 1.55 -5.13
N THR A 122 5.95 1.79 -4.93
CA THR A 122 6.64 1.45 -3.68
C THR A 122 6.02 2.18 -2.49
N LEU A 123 5.78 3.50 -2.62
CA LEU A 123 5.12 4.29 -1.58
C LEU A 123 3.73 3.74 -1.23
N LEU A 124 2.93 3.36 -2.23
CA LEU A 124 1.62 2.75 -2.00
C LEU A 124 1.70 1.39 -1.28
N ASP A 125 2.75 0.60 -1.54
CA ASP A 125 2.95 -0.67 -0.83
C ASP A 125 3.31 -0.43 0.64
N GLU A 126 4.19 0.52 0.92
CA GLU A 126 4.58 0.95 2.28
C GLU A 126 3.37 1.49 3.07
N LEU A 127 2.48 2.22 2.41
CA LEU A 127 1.21 2.67 2.99
C LEU A 127 0.17 1.54 3.15
N GLY A 128 0.46 0.33 2.68
CA GLY A 128 -0.35 -0.86 2.91
C GLY A 128 -1.40 -1.17 1.84
N PHE A 129 -1.38 -0.48 0.68
CA PHE A 129 -2.35 -0.72 -0.40
C PHE A 129 -2.16 -2.05 -1.14
N ALA A 130 -1.02 -2.73 -0.95
CA ALA A 130 -0.64 -3.96 -1.65
C ALA A 130 -0.87 -3.84 -3.18
N PRO A 131 -0.16 -2.92 -3.86
CA PRO A 131 -0.33 -2.69 -5.29
C PRO A 131 0.18 -3.88 -6.11
N SER A 132 -0.54 -4.19 -7.20
CA SER A 132 -0.13 -5.14 -8.23
C SER A 132 -0.17 -4.45 -9.58
N ALA A 133 1.02 -4.20 -10.16
CA ALA A 133 1.19 -3.40 -11.37
C ALA A 133 1.63 -4.25 -12.58
N ASP A 134 1.27 -3.81 -13.78
CA ASP A 134 1.89 -4.31 -15.01
C ASP A 134 3.36 -3.84 -15.16
N ALA A 135 4.10 -4.43 -16.10
CA ALA A 135 5.53 -4.13 -16.30
C ALA A 135 5.84 -2.65 -16.60
N ARG A 136 4.90 -1.93 -17.22
CA ARG A 136 5.01 -0.51 -17.61
C ARG A 136 4.38 0.44 -16.59
N VAL A 137 3.80 -0.11 -15.52
CA VAL A 137 3.04 0.60 -14.50
C VAL A 137 1.98 1.48 -15.15
N ARG A 138 1.20 0.94 -16.10
CA ARG A 138 0.09 1.69 -16.73
C ARG A 138 -1.21 1.50 -15.96
N VAL A 139 -1.45 0.27 -15.52
CA VAL A 139 -2.57 -0.08 -14.64
C VAL A 139 -2.01 -0.73 -13.37
N VAL A 140 -2.51 -0.26 -12.23
CA VAL A 140 -2.16 -0.78 -10.91
C VAL A 140 -3.43 -1.19 -10.18
N ARG A 141 -3.45 -2.40 -9.65
CA ARG A 141 -4.54 -2.90 -8.81
C ARG A 141 -4.17 -2.71 -7.35
N LEU A 142 -4.98 -1.97 -6.60
CA LEU A 142 -4.79 -1.81 -5.16
C LEU A 142 -5.62 -2.87 -4.45
N ARG A 143 -4.96 -3.92 -3.94
CA ARG A 143 -5.61 -5.13 -3.37
C ARG A 143 -6.02 -4.96 -1.91
N ARG A 144 -5.55 -3.92 -1.25
CA ARG A 144 -5.93 -3.55 0.11
C ARG A 144 -6.23 -2.06 0.19
N CYS A 145 -7.07 -1.69 1.14
CA CYS A 145 -7.28 -0.31 1.54
C CYS A 145 -7.11 -0.23 3.06
N PRO A 146 -6.13 0.53 3.57
CA PRO A 146 -5.97 0.75 5.02
C PRO A 146 -7.23 1.32 5.69
N LEU A 147 -8.05 2.03 4.92
CA LEU A 147 -9.27 2.69 5.35
C LEU A 147 -10.53 2.07 4.72
N LEU A 148 -10.52 0.74 4.49
CA LEU A 148 -11.57 0.05 3.73
C LEU A 148 -12.99 0.36 4.22
N GLU A 149 -13.22 0.38 5.53
CA GLU A 149 -14.53 0.71 6.10
C GLU A 149 -14.97 2.15 5.77
N ALA A 150 -14.06 3.11 5.93
CA ALA A 150 -14.32 4.51 5.59
C ALA A 150 -14.58 4.70 4.09
N ALA A 151 -13.83 3.99 3.25
CA ALA A 151 -13.96 4.03 1.81
C ALA A 151 -15.30 3.45 1.31
N HIS A 152 -15.85 2.43 1.97
CA HIS A 152 -17.19 1.94 1.64
C HIS A 152 -18.29 2.93 2.01
N ARG A 153 -18.14 3.65 3.12
CA ARG A 153 -19.16 4.61 3.59
C ARG A 153 -19.08 5.95 2.85
N ASN A 154 -17.87 6.40 2.52
CA ASN A 154 -17.61 7.71 1.92
C ASN A 154 -16.61 7.60 0.75
N PRO A 155 -16.94 6.83 -0.32
CA PRO A 155 -16.00 6.58 -1.42
C PRO A 155 -15.57 7.86 -2.14
N GLU A 156 -16.49 8.82 -2.32
CA GLU A 156 -16.19 10.10 -2.97
C GLU A 156 -15.07 10.87 -2.28
N VAL A 157 -15.02 10.85 -0.96
CA VAL A 157 -13.97 11.55 -0.19
C VAL A 157 -12.73 10.67 -0.08
N VAL A 158 -12.87 9.46 0.50
CA VAL A 158 -11.71 8.64 0.86
C VAL A 158 -10.94 8.17 -0.38
N CYS A 159 -11.62 7.76 -1.45
CA CYS A 159 -10.93 7.34 -2.67
C CYS A 159 -10.33 8.55 -3.42
N SER A 160 -10.94 9.73 -3.35
CA SER A 160 -10.36 10.96 -3.90
C SER A 160 -9.11 11.40 -3.16
N VAL A 161 -9.02 11.20 -1.84
CA VAL A 161 -7.76 11.39 -1.09
C VAL A 161 -6.67 10.47 -1.65
N HIS A 162 -6.97 9.18 -1.88
CA HIS A 162 -5.98 8.26 -2.45
C HIS A 162 -5.56 8.65 -3.88
N LEU A 163 -6.49 9.15 -4.72
CA LEU A 163 -6.16 9.68 -6.04
C LEU A 163 -5.24 10.91 -5.92
N GLY A 164 -5.59 11.83 -5.03
CA GLY A 164 -4.78 13.01 -4.72
C GLY A 164 -3.37 12.65 -4.26
N LEU A 165 -3.24 11.66 -3.39
CA LEU A 165 -1.94 11.14 -2.92
C LEU A 165 -1.05 10.74 -4.08
N VAL A 166 -1.58 9.91 -4.99
CA VAL A 166 -0.83 9.44 -6.16
C VAL A 166 -0.40 10.63 -7.02
N ARG A 167 -1.31 11.57 -7.27
CA ARG A 167 -1.03 12.75 -8.09
C ARG A 167 0.00 13.68 -7.45
N GLY A 168 -0.13 13.95 -6.15
CA GLY A 168 0.82 14.77 -5.39
C GLY A 168 2.22 14.16 -5.34
N ALA A 169 2.31 12.84 -5.15
CA ALA A 169 3.59 12.13 -5.18
C ALA A 169 4.24 12.19 -6.57
N LEU A 170 3.46 12.04 -7.66
CA LEU A 170 3.95 12.18 -9.02
C LEU A 170 4.48 13.60 -9.31
N ASP A 171 3.75 14.62 -8.88
CA ASP A 171 4.16 16.02 -9.07
C ASP A 171 5.46 16.34 -8.32
N GLU A 172 5.58 15.89 -7.06
CA GLU A 172 6.82 16.08 -6.28
C GLU A 172 8.03 15.39 -6.92
N LEU A 173 7.80 14.25 -7.59
CA LEU A 173 8.82 13.53 -8.34
C LEU A 173 9.10 14.12 -9.74
N GLY A 174 8.48 15.25 -10.09
CA GLY A 174 8.70 15.95 -11.35
C GLY A 174 8.04 15.30 -12.58
N ALA A 175 6.92 14.60 -12.38
CA ALA A 175 6.12 14.08 -13.51
C ALA A 175 5.49 15.23 -14.33
N ASP A 176 5.14 14.93 -15.58
CA ASP A 176 4.42 15.87 -16.44
C ASP A 176 3.02 16.19 -15.87
N PRO A 177 2.67 17.48 -15.66
CA PRO A 177 1.41 17.87 -15.04
C PRO A 177 0.17 17.35 -15.80
N GLY A 178 0.20 17.38 -17.14
CA GLY A 178 -0.91 16.89 -17.96
C GLY A 178 -1.13 15.38 -17.80
N ARG A 179 -0.05 14.61 -17.73
CA ARG A 179 -0.12 13.17 -17.42
C ARG A 179 -0.57 12.91 -15.99
N THR A 180 -0.16 13.72 -15.02
CA THR A 180 -0.63 13.59 -13.64
C THR A 180 -2.14 13.82 -13.54
N GLU A 181 -2.69 14.81 -14.25
CA GLU A 181 -4.14 15.05 -14.25
C GLU A 181 -4.94 13.95 -14.95
N ALA A 182 -4.32 13.22 -15.88
CA ALA A 182 -4.95 12.07 -16.54
C ALA A 182 -4.99 10.80 -15.67
N ILE A 183 -4.38 10.81 -14.48
CA ILE A 183 -4.43 9.68 -13.53
C ILE A 183 -5.85 9.54 -13.00
N ALA A 184 -6.37 8.32 -12.99
CA ALA A 184 -7.72 8.03 -12.49
C ALA A 184 -7.72 6.82 -11.55
N LEU A 185 -8.52 6.90 -10.49
CA LEU A 185 -8.78 5.79 -9.58
C LEU A 185 -10.25 5.39 -9.70
N GLN A 186 -10.53 4.14 -10.06
CA GLN A 186 -11.86 3.57 -10.07
C GLN A 186 -12.04 2.69 -8.82
N PRO A 187 -12.77 3.17 -7.79
CA PRO A 187 -12.95 2.44 -6.53
C PRO A 187 -13.72 1.14 -6.76
N PHE A 188 -13.26 0.04 -6.13
CA PHE A 188 -13.96 -1.26 -6.09
C PHE A 188 -14.38 -1.80 -7.47
N SER A 189 -13.72 -1.37 -8.53
CA SER A 189 -14.07 -1.69 -9.92
C SER A 189 -13.64 -3.08 -10.36
N GLU A 190 -12.82 -3.77 -9.56
CA GLU A 190 -12.41 -5.14 -9.79
C GLU A 190 -12.66 -6.01 -8.55
N PRO A 191 -12.80 -7.35 -8.70
CA PRO A 191 -12.96 -8.24 -7.56
C PRO A 191 -11.82 -8.10 -6.55
N GLY A 192 -12.15 -7.55 -5.38
CA GLY A 192 -11.20 -7.31 -4.29
C GLY A 192 -10.13 -6.26 -4.60
N ALA A 193 -10.37 -5.31 -5.51
CA ALA A 193 -9.41 -4.26 -5.81
C ALA A 193 -10.03 -2.94 -6.29
N CYS A 194 -9.33 -1.84 -6.04
CA CYS A 194 -9.49 -0.61 -6.81
C CYS A 194 -8.53 -0.64 -8.00
N ARG A 195 -8.95 -0.07 -9.13
CA ARG A 195 -8.12 0.06 -10.33
C ARG A 195 -7.58 1.49 -10.44
N LEU A 196 -6.27 1.62 -10.54
CA LEU A 196 -5.56 2.88 -10.68
C LEU A 196 -4.93 2.93 -12.08
N ASP A 197 -5.40 3.86 -12.90
CA ASP A 197 -4.84 4.17 -14.21
C ASP A 197 -3.73 5.20 -14.06
N MET A 198 -2.50 4.73 -14.24
CA MET A 198 -1.28 5.52 -14.08
C MET A 198 -0.77 6.11 -15.40
N SER A 199 -1.41 5.77 -16.51
CA SER A 199 -1.17 6.32 -17.83
C SER A 199 -2.47 6.21 -18.61
N PRO A 200 -2.94 7.29 -19.25
CA PRO A 200 -4.05 7.17 -20.17
C PRO A 200 -3.69 6.16 -21.28
N ARG A 201 -4.67 5.36 -21.72
CA ARG A 201 -4.52 4.59 -22.96
C ARG A 201 -4.39 5.61 -24.09
N PRO A 202 -3.46 5.42 -25.05
CA PRO A 202 -3.53 6.20 -26.28
C PRO A 202 -4.91 5.94 -26.90
N THR A 203 -5.67 7.00 -27.13
CA THR A 203 -6.90 6.94 -27.92
C THR A 203 -6.53 6.37 -29.28
N THR A 204 -7.05 5.18 -29.56
CA THR A 204 -6.99 4.63 -30.91
C THR A 204 -8.18 5.26 -31.62
N GLU A 205 -7.93 6.35 -32.36
CA GLU A 205 -8.81 6.80 -33.44
C GLU A 205 -8.58 5.91 -34.67
#